data_AF-A0A0T9RDX6-F1
#
_entry.id   AF-A0A0T9RDX6-F1
#
_cell.length_a   1.000
_cell.length_b   1.000
_cell.length_c   1.000
_cell.angle_alpha   90.00
_cell.angle_beta   90.00
_cell.angle_gamma   90.00
#
_symmetry.space_group_name_H-M   'P 1'
#
loop_
_entity.id
_entity.type
_entity.pdbx_description
1 polymer ?
#
loop_
_entity_poly.entity_id
_entity_poly.type
_entity_poly.pdbx_seq_one_letter_code
_entity_poly.pdbx_strand_id
1 'polypeptide(L)'
;MACPTLFYALHKGRKPTARAKSAEVIELIRAGFTRDSVAKQLNIGKASVYRILKTYLLQNPDDILPGERSARKIATLLIELRVENNTKYVRGKSKVRTDIENEWCWSFDMEKPDPKGNNYILRVPYETEQELDELVDELNRDATYAADMRYCYVELDVVHQETGKIWN
;
A
#
# COMPACT_ATOMS: atom_id res chain seq x y z
N MET A 1 13.24 5.59 7.24
CA MET A 1 12.65 5.14 8.52
C MET A 1 12.12 3.75 8.29
N ALA A 2 12.50 2.77 9.12
CA ALA A 2 11.96 1.43 9.00
C ALA A 2 10.53 1.42 9.55
N CYS A 3 9.57 0.90 8.78
CA CYS A 3 8.22 0.64 9.23
C CYS A 3 8.29 -0.33 10.44
N PRO A 4 7.66 -0.02 11.59
CA PRO A 4 7.88 -0.78 12.81
C PRO A 4 7.26 -2.17 12.69
N THR A 5 8.10 -3.18 12.47
CA THR A 5 7.72 -4.59 12.67
C THR A 5 7.48 -4.83 14.16
N LEU A 6 6.21 -4.98 14.54
CA LEU A 6 5.83 -5.42 15.87
C LEU A 6 6.33 -6.86 16.11
N PHE A 7 7.37 -6.94 16.94
CA PHE A 7 7.93 -8.17 17.48
C PHE A 7 7.13 -8.57 18.73
N TYR A 8 6.45 -9.72 18.75
CA TYR A 8 6.03 -10.35 20.00
C TYR A 8 6.19 -11.86 19.96
N ALA A 9 6.85 -12.38 20.98
CA ALA A 9 7.29 -13.75 21.10
C ALA A 9 6.28 -14.69 21.79
N LEU A 10 6.41 -15.97 21.41
CA LEU A 10 6.24 -17.22 22.16
C LEU A 10 4.83 -17.76 22.53
N HIS A 11 4.58 -18.92 21.91
CA HIS A 11 3.40 -19.80 22.00
C HIS A 11 3.21 -20.48 23.37
N LYS A 12 1.96 -20.54 23.82
CA LYS A 12 1.43 -21.69 24.60
C LYS A 12 0.03 -22.09 24.10
N GLY A 13 -0.07 -23.30 23.55
CA GLY A 13 -1.31 -24.07 23.35
C GLY A 13 -2.02 -23.91 21.99
N ARG A 14 -2.14 -25.00 21.22
CA ARG A 14 -3.01 -25.06 20.03
C ARG A 14 -4.48 -25.01 20.45
N LYS A 15 -5.07 -23.81 20.46
CA LYS A 15 -6.52 -23.60 20.30
C LYS A 15 -6.84 -23.45 18.80
N PRO A 16 -8.06 -23.77 18.32
CA PRO A 16 -8.40 -23.76 16.90
C PRO A 16 -8.36 -22.33 16.33
N THR A 17 -7.17 -21.91 15.95
CA THR A 17 -6.80 -20.51 15.65
C THR A 17 -7.33 -20.04 14.30
N ALA A 18 -7.70 -20.97 13.42
CA ALA A 18 -8.13 -20.65 12.06
C ALA A 18 -9.57 -20.12 11.94
N ARG A 19 -10.48 -20.46 12.87
CA ARG A 19 -11.85 -19.89 12.88
C ARG A 19 -11.90 -18.52 13.56
N ALA A 20 -11.07 -18.30 14.58
CA ALA A 20 -10.98 -16.99 15.23
C ALA A 20 -10.48 -15.90 14.28
N LYS A 21 -9.55 -16.26 13.37
CA LYS A 21 -8.93 -15.34 12.40
C LYS A 21 -9.66 -15.27 11.06
N SER A 22 -10.78 -15.98 10.87
CA SER A 22 -11.43 -16.00 9.55
C SER A 22 -12.00 -14.64 9.19
N ALA A 23 -12.62 -13.93 10.13
CA ALA A 23 -13.14 -12.58 9.90
C ALA A 23 -12.01 -11.61 9.52
N GLU A 24 -10.91 -11.61 10.27
CA GLU A 24 -9.72 -10.79 9.99
C GLU A 24 -9.12 -11.08 8.61
N VAL A 25 -9.06 -12.36 8.19
CA VAL A 25 -8.62 -12.73 6.83
C VAL A 25 -9.53 -12.09 5.78
N ILE A 26 -10.85 -12.12 5.95
CA ILE A 26 -11.79 -11.55 4.99
C ILE A 26 -11.65 -10.02 4.92
N GLU A 27 -11.56 -9.35 6.06
CA GLU A 27 -11.40 -7.89 6.12
C GLU A 27 -10.09 -7.42 5.47
N LEU A 28 -8.97 -8.08 5.76
CA LEU A 28 -7.69 -7.74 5.13
C LEU A 28 -7.71 -8.02 3.62
N ILE A 29 -8.35 -9.12 3.20
CA ILE A 29 -8.50 -9.40 1.78
C ILE A 29 -9.35 -8.29 1.13
N ARG A 30 -10.50 -7.92 1.71
CA ARG A 30 -11.34 -6.79 1.25
C ARG A 30 -10.60 -5.47 1.18
N ALA A 31 -9.70 -5.21 2.13
CA ALA A 31 -8.81 -4.05 2.15
C ALA A 31 -7.68 -4.11 1.08
N GLY A 32 -7.62 -5.16 0.26
CA GLY A 32 -6.70 -5.27 -0.87
C GLY A 32 -5.36 -5.95 -0.54
N PHE A 33 -5.18 -6.46 0.67
CA PHE A 33 -3.92 -7.14 1.03
C PHE A 33 -3.79 -8.47 0.27
N THR A 34 -2.56 -8.79 -0.16
CA THR A 34 -2.30 -10.09 -0.79
C THR A 34 -2.48 -11.24 0.19
N ARG A 35 -2.91 -12.40 -0.31
CA ARG A 35 -3.00 -13.64 0.50
C ARG A 35 -1.68 -14.01 1.20
N ASP A 36 -0.54 -13.60 0.62
CA ASP A 36 0.79 -13.80 1.22
C ASP A 36 1.04 -12.83 2.38
N SER A 37 0.73 -11.54 2.19
CA SER A 37 0.81 -10.52 3.24
C SER A 37 -0.11 -10.85 4.41
N VAL A 38 -1.36 -11.23 4.13
CA VAL A 38 -2.33 -11.67 5.14
C VAL A 38 -1.81 -12.88 5.93
N ALA A 39 -1.19 -13.86 5.26
CA ALA A 39 -0.63 -15.02 5.94
C ALA A 39 0.49 -14.63 6.93
N LYS A 40 1.36 -13.69 6.53
CA LYS A 40 2.44 -13.15 7.36
C LYS A 40 1.89 -12.33 8.53
N GLN A 41 1.03 -11.35 8.25
CA GLN A 41 0.43 -10.45 9.24
C GLN A 41 -0.35 -11.22 10.32
N LEU A 42 -1.17 -12.18 9.89
CA LEU A 42 -1.97 -12.98 10.81
C LEU A 42 -1.21 -14.19 11.37
N ASN A 43 0.06 -14.38 11.01
CA ASN A 43 0.89 -15.51 11.41
C ASN A 43 0.16 -16.86 11.26
N ILE A 44 -0.38 -17.11 10.06
CA ILE A 44 -1.04 -18.36 9.67
C ILE A 44 -0.39 -18.90 8.39
N GLY A 45 -0.50 -20.21 8.17
CA GLY A 45 -0.02 -20.78 6.91
C GLY A 45 -0.83 -20.24 5.72
N LYS A 46 -0.15 -19.96 4.60
CA LYS A 46 -0.77 -19.51 3.34
C LYS A 46 -1.92 -20.42 2.89
N ALA A 47 -1.76 -21.74 3.04
CA ALA A 47 -2.82 -22.72 2.76
C ALA A 47 -4.08 -22.53 3.63
N SER A 48 -3.93 -22.05 4.87
CA SER A 48 -5.07 -21.73 5.74
C SER A 48 -5.86 -20.53 5.24
N VAL A 49 -5.18 -19.51 4.70
CA VAL A 49 -5.83 -18.35 4.06
C VAL A 49 -6.71 -18.82 2.90
N TYR A 50 -6.17 -19.63 1.99
CA TYR A 50 -6.95 -20.21 0.88
C TYR A 50 -8.13 -21.04 1.35
N ARG A 51 -7.96 -21.87 2.37
CA ARG A 51 -9.06 -22.69 2.92
C ARG A 51 -10.16 -21.84 3.52
N ILE A 52 -9.81 -20.79 4.26
CA ILE A 52 -10.77 -19.84 4.84
C ILE A 52 -11.56 -19.15 3.73
N LEU A 53 -10.88 -18.61 2.71
CA LEU A 53 -11.53 -17.93 1.58
C LEU A 53 -12.47 -18.87 0.82
N LYS A 54 -12.04 -20.12 0.57
CA LYS A 54 -12.90 -21.13 -0.08
C LYS A 54 -14.15 -21.43 0.75
N THR A 55 -14.00 -21.63 2.06
CA THR A 55 -15.16 -21.86 2.94
C THR A 55 -16.10 -20.66 2.95
N TYR A 56 -15.57 -19.45 2.98
CA TYR A 56 -16.35 -18.21 2.98
C TYR A 56 -17.14 -18.03 1.69
N LEU A 57 -16.53 -18.23 0.51
CA LEU A 57 -17.19 -18.12 -0.79
C LEU A 57 -18.31 -19.16 -0.97
N LEU A 58 -18.13 -20.36 -0.43
CA LEU A 58 -19.19 -21.39 -0.43
C LEU A 58 -20.39 -20.98 0.44
N GLN A 59 -20.17 -20.20 1.48
CA GLN A 59 -21.22 -19.68 2.37
C GLN A 59 -21.83 -18.38 1.85
N ASN A 60 -21.08 -17.59 1.08
CA ASN A 60 -21.45 -16.28 0.56
C ASN A 60 -21.16 -16.24 -0.95
N PRO A 61 -21.96 -16.95 -1.78
CA PRO A 61 -21.72 -17.06 -3.21
C PRO A 61 -21.86 -15.73 -3.97
N ASP A 62 -22.62 -14.78 -3.42
CA ASP A 62 -22.83 -13.44 -3.99
C ASP A 62 -21.77 -12.43 -3.56
N ASP A 63 -20.88 -12.78 -2.62
CA ASP A 63 -19.83 -11.88 -2.14
C ASP A 63 -18.59 -11.91 -3.05
N ILE A 64 -18.21 -10.74 -3.55
CA ILE A 64 -17.06 -10.56 -4.41
C ILE A 64 -15.84 -10.26 -3.52
N LEU A 65 -15.16 -11.32 -3.09
CA LEU A 65 -13.86 -11.14 -2.45
C LEU A 65 -12.80 -10.78 -3.49
N PRO A 66 -11.95 -9.77 -3.22
CA PRO A 66 -10.78 -9.50 -4.04
C PRO A 66 -9.90 -10.76 -4.19
N GLY A 67 -9.95 -11.35 -5.37
CA GLY A 67 -9.03 -12.38 -5.83
C GLY A 67 -9.69 -13.65 -6.37
N GLU A 68 -9.17 -14.08 -7.52
CA GLU A 68 -9.57 -15.14 -8.46
C GLU A 68 -10.69 -14.79 -9.45
N ARG A 69 -11.63 -13.91 -9.10
CA ARG A 69 -12.56 -13.26 -10.05
C ARG A 69 -12.60 -11.73 -10.01
N SER A 70 -11.75 -11.11 -9.22
CA SER A 70 -11.62 -9.65 -9.22
C SER A 70 -10.61 -9.25 -10.28
N ALA A 71 -11.00 -8.37 -11.19
CA ALA A 71 -10.07 -7.72 -12.11
C ALA A 71 -9.01 -6.90 -11.36
N ARG A 72 -9.16 -6.72 -10.04
CA ARG A 72 -8.25 -6.05 -9.12
C ARG A 72 -6.88 -6.70 -9.10
N LYS A 73 -5.96 -6.06 -9.83
CA LYS A 73 -4.52 -6.33 -9.87
C LYS A 73 -3.83 -5.48 -8.81
N ILE A 74 -2.55 -5.75 -8.59
CA ILE A 74 -1.67 -4.88 -7.81
C ILE A 74 -0.68 -4.30 -8.81
N ALA A 75 -0.68 -2.97 -8.95
CA ALA A 75 0.33 -2.25 -9.72
C ALA A 75 1.54 -1.99 -8.83
N THR A 76 2.72 -2.13 -9.40
CA THR A 76 3.96 -1.67 -8.79
C THR A 76 4.32 -0.31 -9.39
N LEU A 77 4.11 0.76 -8.64
CA LEU A 77 4.46 2.12 -9.04
C LEU A 77 5.87 2.46 -8.56
N LEU A 78 6.75 2.75 -9.50
CA LEU A 78 8.08 3.32 -9.24
C LEU A 78 7.96 4.84 -9.30
N ILE A 79 8.24 5.50 -8.19
CA ILE A 79 7.99 6.93 -8.03
C ILE A 79 9.30 7.65 -7.73
N GLU A 80 9.64 8.69 -8.49
CA GLU A 80 10.66 9.68 -8.13
C GLU A 80 9.95 10.93 -7.59
N LEU A 81 10.13 11.22 -6.30
CA LEU A 81 9.56 12.41 -5.64
C LEU A 81 10.66 13.42 -5.35
N ARG A 82 10.62 14.53 -6.09
CA ARG A 82 11.42 15.71 -5.81
C ARG A 82 10.63 16.67 -4.93
N VAL A 83 11.29 17.19 -3.89
CA VAL A 83 10.70 18.20 -2.99
C VAL A 83 11.67 19.36 -2.91
N GLU A 84 11.21 20.54 -3.28
CA GLU A 84 12.03 21.73 -3.38
C GLU A 84 11.40 22.91 -2.63
N ASN A 85 12.23 23.84 -2.15
CA ASN A 85 11.69 25.04 -1.50
C ASN A 85 11.37 26.04 -2.60
N ASN A 86 10.27 26.79 -2.49
CA ASN A 86 9.94 27.86 -3.44
C ASN A 86 10.96 29.00 -3.39
N THR A 87 11.66 29.15 -2.26
CA THR A 87 12.71 30.16 -2.09
C THR A 87 13.90 29.61 -1.30
N LYS A 88 15.07 30.23 -1.47
CA LYS A 88 16.29 29.89 -0.71
C LYS A 88 16.20 30.15 0.80
N TYR A 89 15.18 30.86 1.27
CA TYR A 89 15.00 31.23 2.68
C TYR A 89 14.10 30.25 3.44
N VAL A 90 13.24 29.50 2.74
CA VAL A 90 12.36 28.49 3.33
C VAL A 90 13.17 27.23 3.70
N ARG A 91 12.75 26.54 4.76
CA ARG A 91 13.39 25.31 5.29
C ARG A 91 12.33 24.21 5.50
N GLY A 92 11.47 24.02 4.51
CA GLY A 92 10.30 23.13 4.60
C GLY A 92 10.52 21.71 4.08
N LYS A 93 11.47 21.51 3.15
CA LYS A 93 11.65 20.25 2.38
C LYS A 93 11.55 18.98 3.21
N SER A 94 12.31 18.90 4.31
CA SER A 94 12.38 17.69 5.12
C SER A 94 11.02 17.35 5.74
N LYS A 95 10.29 18.36 6.22
CA LYS A 95 8.98 18.15 6.84
C LYS A 95 7.94 17.77 5.79
N VAL A 96 7.95 18.41 4.63
CA VAL A 96 7.06 18.06 3.50
C VAL A 96 7.29 16.61 3.08
N ARG A 97 8.56 16.20 2.90
CA ARG A 97 8.88 14.80 2.55
C ARG A 97 8.40 13.82 3.62
N THR A 98 8.61 14.13 4.90
CA THR A 98 8.10 13.27 6.00
C THR A 98 6.58 13.19 5.99
N ASP A 99 5.88 14.29 5.70
CA ASP A 99 4.41 14.30 5.66
C ASP A 99 3.90 13.40 4.53
N ILE A 100 4.47 13.52 3.33
CA ILE A 100 4.14 12.65 2.19
C ILE A 100 4.48 11.17 2.48
N GLU A 101 5.66 10.90 3.03
CA GLU A 101 6.09 9.54 3.38
C GLU A 101 5.16 8.86 4.40
N ASN A 102 4.65 9.62 5.37
CA ASN A 102 3.72 9.09 6.38
C ASN A 102 2.37 8.71 5.74
N GLU A 103 1.80 9.60 4.92
CA GLU A 103 0.51 9.35 4.25
C GLU A 103 0.60 8.13 3.33
N TRP A 104 1.67 8.04 2.52
CA TRP A 104 1.88 6.89 1.63
C TRP A 104 2.11 5.59 2.40
N CYS A 105 2.87 5.63 3.50
CA CYS A 105 3.12 4.45 4.33
C CYS A 105 1.86 3.95 5.07
N TRP A 106 0.92 4.84 5.38
CA TRP A 106 -0.36 4.48 6.00
C TRP A 106 -1.34 3.90 5.00
N SER A 107 -1.34 4.41 3.78
CA SER A 107 -2.32 4.05 2.75
C SER A 107 -1.88 2.86 1.91
N PHE A 108 -0.56 2.67 1.74
CA PHE A 108 -0.02 1.70 0.79
C PHE A 108 1.14 0.90 1.38
N ASP A 109 1.41 -0.23 0.73
CA ASP A 109 2.64 -0.98 0.95
C ASP A 109 3.80 -0.24 0.23
N MET A 110 4.37 0.72 0.95
CA MET A 110 5.46 1.60 0.49
C MET A 110 6.83 1.05 0.88
N GLU A 111 7.74 1.05 -0.08
CA GLU A 111 9.18 0.86 0.16
C GLU A 111 9.97 2.07 -0.30
N LYS A 112 11.03 2.39 0.44
CA LYS A 112 12.01 3.40 0.06
C LYS A 112 13.38 2.73 -0.12
N PRO A 113 13.79 2.39 -1.36
CA PRO A 113 15.00 1.61 -1.61
C PRO A 113 16.28 2.25 -1.04
N ASP A 114 16.40 3.58 -1.15
CA ASP A 114 17.45 4.35 -0.52
C ASP A 114 16.84 5.33 0.51
N PRO A 115 17.15 5.20 1.82
CA PRO A 115 16.66 6.11 2.85
C PRO A 115 16.91 7.60 2.56
N LYS A 116 17.98 7.92 1.83
CA LYS A 116 18.36 9.29 1.44
C LYS A 116 17.94 9.66 0.02
N GLY A 117 17.47 8.70 -0.76
CA GLY A 117 17.04 8.88 -2.13
C GLY A 117 15.66 9.53 -2.24
N ASN A 118 15.30 9.82 -3.49
CA ASN A 118 14.00 10.36 -3.90
C ASN A 118 13.08 9.28 -4.48
N ASN A 119 13.53 8.03 -4.52
CA ASN A 119 12.81 6.94 -5.17
C ASN A 119 11.99 6.16 -4.16
N TYR A 120 10.77 5.79 -4.56
CA TYR A 120 9.80 5.05 -3.78
C TYR A 120 9.17 3.97 -4.64
N ILE A 121 8.70 2.90 -3.99
CA ILE A 121 7.92 1.84 -4.62
C ILE A 121 6.61 1.78 -3.86
N LEU A 122 5.49 1.98 -4.56
CA LEU A 122 4.14 1.78 -4.02
C LEU A 122 3.50 0.57 -4.68
N ARG A 123 2.93 -0.32 -3.86
CA ARG A 123 2.10 -1.42 -4.34
C ARG A 123 0.63 -1.08 -4.10
N VAL A 124 -0.09 -0.83 -5.18
CA VAL A 124 -1.45 -0.28 -5.12
C VAL A 124 -2.46 -1.21 -5.83
N PRO A 125 -3.62 -1.49 -5.23
CA PRO A 125 -4.66 -2.27 -5.90
C PRO A 125 -5.37 -1.41 -6.96
N TYR A 126 -5.67 -2.00 -8.13
CA TYR A 126 -6.43 -1.33 -9.21
C TYR A 126 -7.19 -2.34 -10.07
N GLU A 127 -8.39 -2.01 -10.52
CA GLU A 127 -9.23 -2.82 -11.42
C GLU A 127 -9.18 -2.34 -12.87
N THR A 128 -9.10 -1.02 -13.06
CA THR A 128 -9.11 -0.37 -14.37
C THR A 128 -7.95 0.59 -14.50
N GLU A 129 -7.53 0.87 -15.74
CA GLU A 129 -6.50 1.88 -15.98
C GLU A 129 -6.94 3.27 -15.52
N GLN A 130 -8.24 3.58 -15.60
CA GLN A 130 -8.80 4.84 -15.12
C GLN A 130 -8.65 4.98 -13.59
N GLU A 131 -8.93 3.93 -12.81
CA GLU A 131 -8.71 3.95 -11.36
C GLU A 131 -7.22 4.18 -11.04
N LEU A 132 -6.32 3.60 -11.83
CA LEU A 132 -4.88 3.81 -11.66
C LEU A 132 -4.47 5.25 -12.00
N ASP A 133 -5.07 5.84 -13.05
CA ASP A 133 -4.84 7.25 -13.43
C ASP A 133 -5.35 8.21 -12.34
N GLU A 134 -6.57 7.99 -11.87
CA GLU A 134 -7.18 8.78 -10.79
C GLU A 134 -6.35 8.69 -9.51
N LEU A 135 -5.85 7.51 -9.17
CA LEU A 135 -4.99 7.30 -8.02
C LEU A 135 -3.66 8.05 -8.14
N VAL A 136 -3.00 8.01 -9.31
CA VAL A 136 -1.75 8.76 -9.53
C VAL A 136 -2.00 10.27 -9.43
N ASP A 137 -3.13 10.74 -9.97
CA ASP A 137 -3.52 12.15 -9.83
C ASP A 137 -3.78 12.54 -8.36
N GLU A 138 -4.40 11.67 -7.56
CA GLU A 138 -4.58 11.87 -6.12
C GLU A 138 -3.24 11.97 -5.39
N LEU A 139 -2.31 11.05 -5.66
CA LEU A 139 -0.96 11.09 -5.08
C LEU A 139 -0.26 12.42 -5.37
N ASN A 140 -0.37 12.93 -6.60
CA ASN A 140 0.24 14.19 -6.99
C ASN A 140 -0.45 15.40 -6.33
N ARG A 141 -1.79 15.41 -6.27
CA ARG A 141 -2.55 16.46 -5.59
C ARG A 141 -2.21 16.55 -4.11
N ASP A 142 -2.15 15.41 -3.42
CA ASP A 142 -1.86 15.36 -1.99
C ASP A 142 -0.42 15.81 -1.70
N ALA A 143 0.54 15.36 -2.51
CA ALA A 143 1.93 15.79 -2.41
C ALA A 143 2.09 17.29 -2.65
N THR A 144 1.40 17.82 -3.66
CA THR A 144 1.39 19.26 -3.97
C THR A 144 0.78 20.06 -2.83
N TYR A 145 -0.36 19.63 -2.31
CA TYR A 145 -1.00 20.27 -1.16
C TYR A 145 -0.09 20.30 0.07
N ALA A 146 0.58 19.19 0.39
CA ALA A 146 1.53 19.12 1.49
C ALA A 146 2.71 20.09 1.30
N ALA A 147 3.15 20.29 0.05
CA ALA A 147 4.25 21.18 -0.29
C ALA A 147 3.85 22.66 -0.18
N ASP A 148 2.69 23.03 -0.73
CA ASP A 148 2.17 24.41 -0.72
C ASP A 148 1.97 24.92 0.71
N MET A 149 1.48 24.07 1.61
CA MET A 149 1.32 24.38 3.04
C MET A 149 2.63 24.79 3.73
N ARG A 150 3.80 24.52 3.12
CA ARG A 150 5.11 24.92 3.64
C ARG A 150 5.95 25.70 2.64
N TYR A 151 5.33 26.35 1.65
CA TYR A 151 6.01 27.14 0.62
C TYR A 151 7.11 26.33 -0.10
N CYS A 152 6.79 25.07 -0.39
CA CYS A 152 7.59 24.15 -1.19
C CYS A 152 6.83 23.80 -2.47
N TYR A 153 7.51 23.18 -3.42
CA TYR A 153 6.90 22.53 -4.57
C TYR A 153 7.41 21.10 -4.69
N VAL A 154 6.66 20.28 -5.42
CA VAL A 154 7.02 18.90 -5.71
C VAL A 154 6.94 18.62 -7.21
N GLU A 155 7.75 17.67 -7.63
CA GLU A 155 7.64 17.02 -8.95
C GLU A 155 7.57 15.53 -8.69
N LEU A 156 6.63 14.85 -9.36
CA LEU A 156 6.32 13.45 -9.15
C LEU A 156 6.34 12.71 -10.49
N ASP A 157 7.41 11.97 -10.74
CA ASP A 157 7.50 11.09 -11.90
C ASP A 157 7.10 9.67 -11.47
N VAL A 158 6.13 9.08 -12.16
CA VAL A 158 5.58 7.75 -11.82
C VAL A 158 5.68 6.81 -13.01
N VAL A 159 6.17 5.60 -12.76
CA VAL A 159 6.22 4.51 -13.76
C VAL A 159 5.49 3.28 -13.23
N HIS A 160 4.51 2.79 -13.99
CA HIS A 160 3.86 1.51 -13.72
C HIS A 160 4.74 0.38 -14.26
N GLN A 161 5.38 -0.36 -13.36
CA GLN A 161 6.42 -1.34 -13.70
C GLN A 161 5.94 -2.41 -14.69
N GLU A 162 4.69 -2.85 -14.56
CA GLU A 162 4.14 -3.95 -15.36
C GLU A 162 3.82 -3.56 -16.80
N THR A 163 3.44 -2.29 -17.05
CA THR A 163 3.03 -1.82 -18.39
C THR A 163 4.02 -0.85 -19.02
N GLY A 164 4.91 -0.25 -18.23
CA GLY A 164 5.79 0.84 -18.65
C GLY A 164 5.06 2.17 -18.85
N LYS A 165 3.77 2.29 -18.45
CA LYS A 165 3.05 3.58 -18.48
C LYS A 165 3.73 4.57 -17.55
N ILE A 166 3.81 5.82 -18.00
CA ILE A 166 4.51 6.91 -17.31
C ILE A 166 3.52 8.05 -17.08
N TRP A 167 3.57 8.65 -15.89
CA TRP A 167 2.91 9.91 -15.54
C TRP A 167 3.98 10.89 -15.05
N ASN A 168 3.94 12.12 -15.58
CA ASN A 168 4.84 13.23 -15.22
C ASN A 168 4.02 14.48 -14.93
#